data_AF-A0A835PK13-F1
#
_entry.id   AF-A0A835PK13-F1
#
_cell.length_a   1.000
_cell.length_b   1.000
_cell.length_c   1.000
_cell.angle_alpha   90.00
_cell.angle_beta   90.00
_cell.angle_gamma   90.00
#
_symmetry.space_group_name_H-M   'P 1'
#
loop_
_entity.id
_entity.type
_entity.pdbx_description
1 polymer ?
#
loop_
_entity_poly.entity_id
_entity_poly.type
_entity_poly.pdbx_seq_one_letter_code
_entity_poly.pdbx_strand_id
1 'polypeptide(L)'
;MPSRTPAFKRRDKAEEQRTRSPSLKFLVEPSSGLFPSGEDILKLLLVVFIAVSVAIVCSFVSGFLNRHPEPFCDSGDASNDLDFCETCPLNGWCSNGELNCLHGYEKQGRICVQDGKLYQSAYVLAKVVENYACQSFAHVLCDQDGKIWFQEDDVEKIIDDRKAKNYIQLADDTFNLAKKKSLEIVQDSLESKTHLNGSKEYKCPEILAEHHKPFGCRIHEWIYGHVLLVTGVFTFVPCLIWSFWILYRKQILSSRAEKIYEEVCEILEDNAMVVRRSNEGEPWIVTSWLRDHLLLPKERKDTALWKKVEELIQEDSALTNTQSL
;
A
#
# COMPACT_ATOMS: atom_id res chain seq x y z
N MET A 1 -38.31 -48.20 -9.10
CA MET A 1 -39.08 -48.64 -10.30
C MET A 1 -40.45 -47.96 -10.30
N PRO A 2 -41.05 -47.75 -11.46
CA PRO A 2 -41.40 -46.41 -11.93
C PRO A 2 -42.89 -46.03 -11.82
N SER A 3 -43.09 -44.73 -11.98
CA SER A 3 -44.27 -44.00 -12.47
C SER A 3 -45.29 -44.78 -13.31
N ARG A 4 -46.59 -44.53 -13.08
CA ARG A 4 -47.47 -43.66 -13.92
C ARG A 4 -48.95 -43.84 -13.55
N THR A 5 -49.59 -42.69 -13.46
CA THR A 5 -51.03 -42.35 -13.57
C THR A 5 -51.72 -43.07 -14.76
N PRO A 6 -53.08 -43.18 -14.80
CA PRO A 6 -53.97 -42.01 -14.91
C PRO A 6 -55.36 -42.09 -14.24
N ALA A 7 -55.98 -40.92 -14.17
CA ALA A 7 -57.31 -40.60 -13.69
C ALA A 7 -58.42 -40.90 -14.72
N PHE A 8 -59.64 -41.20 -14.26
CA PHE A 8 -60.87 -40.57 -14.79
C PHE A 8 -62.14 -40.84 -13.96
N LYS A 9 -62.97 -39.77 -13.87
CA LYS A 9 -64.45 -39.68 -13.83
C LYS A 9 -65.28 -39.73 -12.52
N ARG A 10 -66.06 -38.65 -12.38
CA ARG A 10 -67.13 -38.29 -11.43
C ARG A 10 -68.33 -39.25 -11.40
N ARG A 11 -69.06 -39.24 -10.27
CA ARG A 11 -70.53 -39.25 -10.27
C ARG A 11 -71.12 -38.63 -8.98
N ASP A 12 -72.13 -37.79 -9.18
CA ASP A 12 -72.90 -37.02 -8.20
C ASP A 12 -73.87 -37.86 -7.35
N LYS A 13 -74.25 -37.35 -6.17
CA LYS A 13 -75.65 -37.33 -5.71
C LYS A 13 -75.86 -36.37 -4.53
N ALA A 14 -76.84 -35.48 -4.69
CA ALA A 14 -77.43 -34.62 -3.69
C ALA A 14 -78.88 -35.06 -3.45
N GLU A 15 -79.38 -34.97 -2.22
CA GLU A 15 -80.81 -34.81 -1.89
C GLU A 15 -80.98 -34.29 -0.45
N GLU A 16 -82.18 -33.80 -0.14
CA GLU A 16 -82.44 -32.47 0.42
C GLU A 16 -83.43 -32.47 1.62
N GLN A 17 -83.28 -31.45 2.49
CA GLN A 17 -84.19 -30.76 3.45
C GLN A 17 -85.42 -31.42 4.12
N ARG A 18 -85.64 -31.09 5.41
CA ARG A 18 -86.79 -30.27 5.92
C ARG A 18 -86.74 -29.98 7.44
N THR A 19 -87.63 -29.09 7.88
CA THR A 19 -87.48 -28.01 8.88
C THR A 19 -88.31 -28.19 10.18
N ARG A 20 -87.91 -27.47 11.26
CA ARG A 20 -88.71 -26.75 12.31
C ARG A 20 -89.08 -27.41 13.68
N SER A 21 -88.76 -26.66 14.77
CA SER A 21 -88.95 -26.85 16.24
C SER A 21 -90.40 -26.65 16.76
N PRO A 22 -90.79 -26.83 18.08
CA PRO A 22 -90.50 -25.85 19.18
C PRO A 22 -90.60 -26.28 20.72
N SER A 23 -90.07 -25.42 21.61
CA SER A 23 -90.57 -24.86 22.93
C SER A 23 -90.73 -25.60 24.31
N LEU A 24 -89.94 -25.13 25.32
CA LEU A 24 -90.31 -24.30 26.54
C LEU A 24 -90.89 -24.91 27.87
N LYS A 25 -90.22 -24.62 29.02
CA LYS A 25 -90.73 -24.25 30.41
C LYS A 25 -89.54 -24.25 31.41
N PHE A 26 -89.01 -23.14 31.97
CA PHE A 26 -89.46 -22.13 32.96
C PHE A 26 -89.42 -22.57 34.46
N LEU A 27 -88.57 -21.87 35.23
CA LEU A 27 -88.51 -21.60 36.69
C LEU A 27 -88.24 -22.71 37.73
N VAL A 28 -87.04 -22.66 38.33
CA VAL A 28 -86.78 -22.90 39.77
C VAL A 28 -85.79 -21.82 40.25
N GLU A 29 -86.23 -20.95 41.15
CA GLU A 29 -85.43 -19.96 41.92
C GLU A 29 -84.99 -20.64 43.25
N PRO A 30 -83.95 -20.17 43.96
CA PRO A 30 -82.90 -20.99 44.55
C PRO A 30 -83.07 -21.29 46.04
N SER A 31 -82.21 -22.16 46.57
CA SER A 31 -81.97 -22.25 48.02
C SER A 31 -80.54 -21.84 48.33
N SER A 32 -80.43 -20.83 49.20
CA SER A 32 -79.19 -20.19 49.63
C SER A 32 -78.43 -21.07 50.62
N GLY A 33 -77.14 -21.29 50.33
CA GLY A 33 -76.12 -21.70 51.29
C GLY A 33 -74.90 -20.82 51.08
N LEU A 34 -74.89 -19.68 51.78
CA LEU A 34 -73.74 -18.78 51.89
C LEU A 34 -72.55 -19.57 52.44
N PHE A 35 -71.42 -19.54 51.72
CA PHE A 35 -70.01 -19.80 52.12
C PHE A 35 -69.31 -20.68 51.06
N PRO A 36 -68.42 -20.13 50.23
CA PRO A 36 -67.67 -20.92 49.26
C PRO A 36 -66.71 -21.89 49.97
N SER A 37 -66.61 -23.13 49.48
CA SER A 37 -65.63 -24.09 50.00
C SER A 37 -64.20 -23.59 49.71
N GLY A 38 -63.20 -24.00 50.51
CA GLY A 38 -61.82 -23.56 50.30
C GLY A 38 -61.30 -23.87 48.89
N GLU A 39 -61.82 -24.93 48.25
CA GLU A 39 -61.49 -25.30 46.88
C GLU A 39 -62.09 -24.33 45.84
N ASP A 40 -63.29 -23.81 46.08
CA ASP A 40 -63.93 -22.82 45.21
C ASP A 40 -63.25 -21.45 45.31
N ILE A 41 -62.78 -21.08 46.50
CA ILE A 41 -61.98 -19.87 46.73
C ILE A 41 -60.65 -19.98 45.97
N LEU A 42 -59.98 -21.14 46.02
CA LEU A 42 -58.73 -21.37 45.28
C LEU A 42 -58.94 -21.35 43.76
N LYS A 43 -60.05 -21.93 43.27
CA LYS A 43 -60.42 -21.84 41.85
C LYS A 43 -60.69 -20.40 41.42
N LEU A 44 -61.39 -19.62 42.24
CA LEU A 44 -61.62 -18.19 41.98
C LEU A 44 -60.31 -17.40 41.98
N LEU A 45 -59.42 -17.62 42.95
CA LEU A 45 -58.11 -16.98 43.00
C LEU A 45 -57.24 -17.34 41.80
N LEU A 46 -57.26 -18.60 41.36
CA LEU A 46 -56.55 -19.05 40.16
C LEU A 46 -57.09 -18.37 38.90
N VAL A 47 -58.41 -18.29 38.74
CA VAL A 47 -59.05 -17.62 37.61
C VAL A 47 -58.71 -16.12 37.60
N VAL A 48 -58.73 -15.47 38.77
CA VAL A 48 -58.33 -14.07 38.92
C VAL A 48 -56.86 -13.88 38.56
N PHE A 49 -55.97 -14.77 39.03
CA PHE A 49 -54.54 -14.69 38.72
C PHE A 49 -54.25 -14.86 37.23
N ILE A 50 -54.93 -15.81 36.56
CA ILE A 50 -54.83 -16.00 35.11
C ILE A 50 -55.34 -14.76 34.38
N ALA A 51 -56.51 -14.23 34.77
CA ALA A 51 -57.08 -13.04 34.14
C ALA A 51 -56.17 -11.81 34.28
N VAL A 52 -55.58 -11.59 35.47
CA VAL A 52 -54.63 -10.50 35.73
C VAL A 52 -53.34 -10.70 34.91
N SER A 53 -52.81 -11.93 34.87
CA SER A 53 -51.60 -12.23 34.09
C SER A 53 -51.82 -11.99 32.59
N VAL A 54 -52.94 -12.45 32.05
CA VAL A 54 -53.33 -12.20 30.65
C VAL A 54 -53.51 -10.70 30.40
N ALA A 55 -54.16 -9.97 31.30
CA ALA A 55 -54.34 -8.53 31.16
C ALA A 55 -53.00 -7.77 31.15
N ILE A 56 -52.04 -8.14 32.01
CA ILE A 56 -50.69 -7.53 32.04
C ILE A 56 -49.93 -7.84 30.76
N VAL A 57 -49.91 -9.10 30.31
CA VAL A 57 -49.21 -9.51 29.08
C VAL A 57 -49.83 -8.83 27.87
N CYS A 58 -51.15 -8.79 27.75
CA CYS A 58 -51.83 -8.10 26.68
C CYS A 58 -51.54 -6.59 26.71
N SER A 59 -51.57 -5.95 27.88
CA SER A 59 -51.25 -4.52 28.01
C SER A 59 -49.81 -4.19 27.62
N PHE A 60 -48.86 -5.05 27.99
CA PHE A 60 -47.44 -4.89 27.64
C PHE A 60 -47.20 -5.10 26.14
N VAL A 61 -47.77 -6.16 25.56
CA VAL A 61 -47.68 -6.46 24.13
C VAL A 61 -48.35 -5.37 23.31
N SER A 62 -49.54 -4.90 23.70
CA SER A 62 -50.20 -3.76 23.06
C SER A 62 -49.40 -2.46 23.20
N GLY A 63 -48.78 -2.21 24.35
CA GLY A 63 -47.91 -1.03 24.55
C GLY A 63 -46.62 -1.07 23.73
N PHE A 64 -46.07 -2.25 23.46
CA PHE A 64 -44.89 -2.42 22.63
C PHE A 64 -45.22 -2.36 21.13
N LEU A 65 -46.32 -3.00 20.70
CA LEU A 65 -46.75 -3.02 19.30
C LEU A 65 -47.39 -1.70 18.83
N ASN A 66 -48.06 -0.96 19.72
CA ASN A 66 -48.67 0.34 19.38
C ASN A 66 -47.72 1.53 19.52
N ARG A 67 -46.46 1.32 19.91
CA ARG A 67 -45.44 2.38 19.84
C ARG A 67 -44.98 2.54 18.41
N HIS A 68 -45.69 3.35 17.65
CA HIS A 68 -45.15 3.90 16.41
C HIS A 68 -44.09 4.95 16.78
N PRO A 69 -42.89 4.90 16.19
CA PRO A 69 -41.92 5.96 16.40
C PRO A 69 -42.50 7.27 15.86
N GLU A 70 -42.31 8.36 16.61
CA GLU A 70 -42.83 9.68 16.22
C GLU A 70 -42.29 10.09 14.85
N PRO A 71 -43.11 10.75 14.01
CA PRO A 71 -42.65 11.27 12.72
C PRO A 71 -41.62 12.39 12.94
N PHE A 72 -40.75 12.63 11.94
CA PHE A 72 -39.85 13.77 11.98
C PHE A 72 -40.56 15.08 11.64
N CYS A 73 -40.18 16.19 12.26
CA CYS A 73 -40.66 17.51 11.88
C CYS A 73 -40.05 17.95 10.53
N ASP A 74 -40.81 18.69 9.73
CA ASP A 74 -40.38 19.13 8.40
C ASP A 74 -39.28 20.21 8.47
N SER A 75 -38.28 20.09 7.59
CA SER A 75 -37.13 20.99 7.56
C SER A 75 -37.49 22.32 6.90
N GLY A 76 -37.74 23.36 7.71
CA GLY A 76 -37.99 24.72 7.20
C GLY A 76 -39.12 25.47 7.91
N ASP A 77 -39.95 24.80 8.69
CA ASP A 77 -40.97 25.45 9.51
C ASP A 77 -40.41 25.81 10.89
N ALA A 78 -40.25 27.10 11.13
CA ALA A 78 -39.87 27.68 12.43
C ALA A 78 -41.07 27.78 13.41
N SER A 79 -42.15 27.04 13.16
CA SER A 79 -43.29 26.98 14.08
C SER A 79 -43.04 25.91 15.13
N ASN A 80 -42.60 26.37 16.30
CA ASN A 80 -42.41 25.63 17.54
C ASN A 80 -43.72 25.02 18.10
N ASP A 81 -44.42 24.15 17.37
CA ASP A 81 -45.49 23.31 17.93
C ASP A 81 -44.91 21.93 18.30
N LEU A 82 -44.19 21.93 19.42
CA LEU A 82 -43.35 20.84 19.95
C LEU A 82 -44.13 19.80 20.78
N ASP A 83 -45.22 19.21 20.27
CA ASP A 83 -45.91 18.14 21.02
C ASP A 83 -46.10 16.82 20.24
N PHE A 84 -45.81 16.74 18.93
CA PHE A 84 -46.13 15.54 18.13
C PHE A 84 -45.06 15.07 17.11
N CYS A 85 -43.85 15.62 17.10
CA CYS A 85 -42.80 15.20 16.17
C CYS A 85 -41.37 15.30 16.74
N GLU A 86 -40.48 14.43 16.23
CA GLU A 86 -39.06 14.45 16.57
C GLU A 86 -38.29 15.42 15.66
N THR A 87 -37.37 16.19 16.22
CA THR A 87 -36.54 17.14 15.45
C THR A 87 -35.76 16.43 14.34
N CYS A 88 -35.66 17.06 13.16
CA CYS A 88 -34.91 16.49 12.06
C CYS A 88 -33.41 16.37 12.42
N PRO A 89 -32.79 15.19 12.25
CA PRO A 89 -31.39 14.97 12.60
C PRO A 89 -30.42 15.73 11.69
N LEU A 90 -29.22 16.00 12.21
CA LEU A 90 -28.14 16.65 11.45
C LEU A 90 -27.81 15.87 10.17
N ASN A 91 -27.51 16.60 9.10
CA ASN A 91 -27.24 16.06 7.76
C ASN A 91 -28.40 15.28 7.14
N GLY A 92 -29.62 15.49 7.64
CA GLY A 92 -30.88 15.00 7.07
C GLY A 92 -31.74 16.13 6.52
N TRP A 93 -32.66 15.77 5.64
CA TRP A 93 -33.78 16.56 5.17
C TRP A 93 -35.06 15.79 5.49
N CYS A 94 -35.96 16.41 6.24
CA CYS A 94 -37.21 15.79 6.65
C CYS A 94 -38.40 16.46 5.95
N SER A 95 -39.27 15.64 5.37
CA SER A 95 -40.52 16.09 4.74
C SER A 95 -41.64 15.08 4.98
N ASN A 96 -42.83 15.53 5.38
CA ASN A 96 -43.97 14.71 5.75
C ASN A 96 -43.64 13.56 6.73
N GLY A 97 -42.77 13.81 7.72
CA GLY A 97 -42.39 12.78 8.69
C GLY A 97 -41.32 11.79 8.23
N GLU A 98 -40.86 11.86 6.98
CA GLU A 98 -39.82 11.00 6.44
C GLU A 98 -38.44 11.67 6.46
N LEU A 99 -37.43 10.94 6.96
CA LEU A 99 -36.03 11.33 6.89
C LEU A 99 -35.38 10.86 5.60
N ASN A 100 -34.89 11.81 4.81
CA ASN A 100 -33.99 11.63 3.68
C ASN A 100 -32.61 12.21 4.02
N CYS A 101 -31.54 11.44 3.86
CA CYS A 101 -30.21 11.94 4.18
C CYS A 101 -29.69 12.88 3.10
N LEU A 102 -28.98 13.94 3.53
CA LEU A 102 -28.27 14.81 2.62
C LEU A 102 -27.21 14.01 1.86
N HIS A 103 -26.83 14.54 0.70
CA HIS A 103 -25.96 13.85 -0.21
C HIS A 103 -24.60 13.49 0.43
N GLY A 104 -24.21 12.22 0.38
CA GLY A 104 -23.01 11.69 1.02
C GLY A 104 -23.18 11.19 2.46
N TYR A 105 -24.42 11.13 2.94
CA TYR A 105 -24.79 10.47 4.18
C TYR A 105 -25.74 9.31 3.89
N GLU A 106 -25.47 8.16 4.52
CA GLU A 106 -26.29 6.96 4.48
C GLU A 106 -27.22 6.93 5.71
N LYS A 107 -28.47 6.52 5.50
CA LYS A 107 -29.46 6.41 6.56
C LYS A 107 -29.16 5.18 7.41
N GLN A 108 -28.70 5.38 8.64
CA GLN A 108 -28.57 4.32 9.64
C GLN A 108 -29.65 4.52 10.70
N GLY A 109 -30.78 3.82 10.51
CA GLY A 109 -31.94 3.96 11.38
C GLY A 109 -32.58 5.36 11.28
N ARG A 110 -32.48 6.13 12.37
CA ARG A 110 -33.06 7.48 12.54
C ARG A 110 -32.03 8.61 12.41
N ILE A 111 -30.79 8.29 11.99
CA ILE A 111 -29.73 9.28 11.80
C ILE A 111 -29.09 9.14 10.42
N CYS A 112 -28.45 10.21 9.97
CA CYS A 112 -27.68 10.25 8.74
C CYS A 112 -26.20 10.19 9.07
N VAL A 113 -25.55 9.08 8.72
CA VAL A 113 -24.13 8.82 8.99
C VAL A 113 -23.37 8.99 7.69
N GLN A 114 -22.17 9.57 7.72
CA GLN A 114 -21.38 9.78 6.52
C GLN A 114 -21.15 8.45 5.77
N ASP A 115 -21.45 8.40 4.47
CA ASP A 115 -21.25 7.22 3.65
C ASP A 115 -19.74 6.96 3.52
N GLY A 116 -19.28 5.95 4.25
CA GLY A 116 -17.88 5.57 4.29
C GLY A 116 -17.34 5.21 2.90
N LYS A 117 -18.14 4.60 2.02
CA LYS A 117 -17.66 4.21 0.67
C LYS A 117 -17.51 5.41 -0.23
N LEU A 118 -18.45 6.34 -0.18
CA LEU A 118 -18.36 7.57 -0.95
C LEU A 118 -17.17 8.41 -0.50
N TYR A 119 -17.04 8.64 0.80
CA TYR A 119 -15.93 9.42 1.34
C TYR A 119 -14.58 8.79 1.00
N GLN A 120 -14.44 7.47 1.12
CA GLN A 120 -13.23 6.76 0.72
C GLN A 120 -12.94 6.92 -0.78
N SER A 121 -13.96 6.82 -1.64
CA SER A 121 -13.80 7.03 -3.08
C SER A 121 -13.36 8.46 -3.42
N ALA A 122 -13.98 9.45 -2.78
CA ALA A 122 -13.63 10.86 -2.91
C ALA A 122 -12.20 11.15 -2.41
N TYR A 123 -11.82 10.55 -1.28
CA TYR A 123 -10.47 10.66 -0.73
C TYR A 123 -9.42 10.04 -1.65
N VAL A 124 -9.69 8.86 -2.21
CA VAL A 124 -8.81 8.22 -3.20
C VAL A 124 -8.61 9.15 -4.39
N LEU A 125 -9.69 9.72 -4.94
CA LEU A 125 -9.65 10.69 -6.05
C LEU A 125 -8.84 11.93 -5.70
N ALA A 126 -9.07 12.53 -4.53
CA ALA A 126 -8.33 13.69 -4.07
C ALA A 126 -6.82 13.40 -3.97
N LYS A 127 -6.46 12.22 -3.46
CA LYS A 127 -5.04 11.82 -3.36
C LYS A 127 -4.36 11.68 -4.73
N VAL A 128 -5.12 11.32 -5.77
CA VAL A 128 -4.60 11.27 -7.14
C VAL A 128 -4.21 12.66 -7.63
N VAL A 129 -5.13 13.60 -7.45
CA VAL A 129 -4.94 14.99 -7.84
C VAL A 129 -3.75 15.56 -7.08
N GLU A 130 -3.69 15.35 -5.77
CA GLU A 130 -2.58 15.78 -4.92
C GLU A 130 -1.24 15.23 -5.43
N ASN A 131 -1.13 13.92 -5.62
CA ASN A 131 0.11 13.31 -6.10
C ASN A 131 0.52 13.84 -7.47
N TYR A 132 -0.43 14.01 -8.40
CA TYR A 132 -0.15 14.52 -9.74
C TYR A 132 0.29 15.98 -9.72
N ALA A 133 -0.44 16.84 -9.00
CA ALA A 133 -0.12 18.25 -8.86
C ALA A 133 1.24 18.46 -8.17
N CYS A 134 1.50 17.71 -7.09
CA CYS A 134 2.77 17.78 -6.38
C CYS A 134 3.94 17.23 -7.20
N GLN A 135 3.74 16.14 -7.96
CA GLN A 135 4.76 15.65 -8.87
C GLN A 135 5.06 16.67 -9.98
N SER A 136 4.04 17.30 -10.55
CA SER A 136 4.22 18.31 -11.59
C SER A 136 4.96 19.54 -11.04
N PHE A 137 4.60 20.01 -9.84
CA PHE A 137 5.32 21.10 -9.20
C PHE A 137 6.77 20.70 -8.84
N ALA A 138 6.99 19.46 -8.40
CA ALA A 138 8.31 18.94 -8.12
C ALA A 138 9.22 18.88 -9.36
N HIS A 139 8.66 18.61 -10.55
CA HIS A 139 9.40 18.73 -11.81
C HIS A 139 9.85 20.17 -12.06
N VAL A 140 8.97 21.15 -11.83
CA VAL A 140 9.33 22.58 -11.96
C VAL A 140 10.42 22.98 -10.96
N LEU A 141 10.36 22.49 -9.71
CA LEU A 141 11.42 22.71 -8.71
C LEU A 141 12.79 22.13 -9.12
N CYS A 142 12.81 21.26 -10.12
CA CYS A 142 13.99 20.59 -10.65
C CYS A 142 14.38 21.10 -12.05
N ASP A 143 13.93 22.30 -12.43
CA ASP A 143 14.14 22.91 -13.75
C ASP A 143 13.66 22.01 -14.92
N GLN A 144 12.61 21.22 -14.69
CA GLN A 144 11.96 20.37 -15.70
C GLN A 144 10.58 20.91 -16.08
N ASP A 145 10.07 20.44 -17.21
CA ASP A 145 8.72 20.78 -17.68
C ASP A 145 7.66 20.34 -16.67
N GLY A 146 6.83 21.27 -16.22
CA GLY A 146 5.76 21.02 -15.26
C GLY A 146 4.83 22.21 -15.10
N LYS A 147 3.78 22.02 -14.32
CA LYS A 147 2.75 23.03 -14.04
C LYS A 147 2.65 23.25 -12.53
N ILE A 148 2.66 24.52 -12.11
CA ILE A 148 2.56 24.90 -10.69
C ILE A 148 1.09 25.07 -10.27
N TRP A 149 0.32 25.78 -11.09
CA TRP A 149 -1.09 26.11 -10.82
C TRP A 149 -2.00 25.34 -11.79
N PHE A 150 -2.99 24.65 -11.25
CA PHE A 150 -3.97 23.86 -12.00
C PHE A 150 -5.33 24.54 -11.91
N GLN A 151 -5.99 24.79 -13.04
CA GLN A 151 -7.38 25.23 -13.01
C GLN A 151 -8.29 24.08 -12.58
N GLU A 152 -9.47 24.41 -12.05
CA GLU A 152 -10.47 23.41 -11.67
C GLU A 152 -10.79 22.44 -12.82
N ASP A 153 -10.89 22.94 -14.05
CA ASP A 153 -11.08 22.11 -15.26
C ASP A 153 -9.92 21.13 -15.50
N ASP A 154 -8.67 21.51 -15.20
CA ASP A 154 -7.52 20.61 -15.28
C ASP A 154 -7.61 19.51 -14.22
N VAL A 155 -8.03 19.87 -13.00
CA VAL A 155 -8.20 18.93 -11.88
C VAL A 155 -9.30 17.92 -12.20
N GLU A 156 -10.42 18.40 -12.71
CA GLU A 156 -11.52 17.55 -13.17
C GLU A 156 -11.06 16.57 -14.24
N LYS A 157 -10.28 17.04 -15.21
CA LYS A 157 -9.72 16.21 -16.27
C LYS A 157 -8.81 15.11 -15.72
N ILE A 158 -7.97 15.39 -14.71
CA ILE A 158 -7.12 14.38 -14.06
C ILE A 158 -7.97 13.27 -13.43
N ILE A 159 -9.07 13.64 -12.78
CA ILE A 159 -10.02 12.71 -12.17
C ILE A 159 -10.71 11.85 -13.24
N ASP A 160 -11.20 12.48 -14.30
CA ASP A 160 -11.90 11.80 -15.40
C ASP A 160 -10.97 10.85 -16.17
N ASP A 161 -9.73 11.26 -16.44
CA ASP A 161 -8.70 10.41 -17.06
C ASP A 161 -8.41 9.16 -16.22
N ARG A 162 -8.46 9.26 -14.89
CA ARG A 162 -8.27 8.11 -14.01
C ARG A 162 -9.47 7.16 -14.02
N LYS A 163 -10.69 7.68 -14.11
CA LYS A 163 -11.90 6.85 -14.32
C LYS A 163 -11.82 6.12 -15.65
N ALA A 164 -11.46 6.82 -16.73
CA ALA A 164 -11.35 6.26 -18.07
C ALA A 164 -10.36 5.10 -18.17
N LYS A 165 -9.29 5.11 -17.36
CA LYS A 165 -8.33 4.00 -17.25
C LYS A 165 -8.84 2.82 -16.39
N ASN A 166 -10.11 2.82 -15.97
CA ASN A 166 -10.76 1.81 -15.16
C ASN A 166 -10.09 1.50 -13.81
N TYR A 167 -9.33 2.45 -13.25
CA TYR A 167 -8.74 2.29 -11.92
C TYR A 167 -9.77 2.38 -10.80
N ILE A 168 -10.94 2.96 -11.07
CA ILE A 168 -12.04 3.13 -10.11
C ILE A 168 -13.32 2.59 -10.74
N GLN A 169 -13.84 1.51 -10.18
CA GLN A 169 -15.10 0.89 -10.60
C GLN A 169 -16.25 1.48 -9.78
N LEU A 170 -16.70 2.68 -10.16
CA LEU A 170 -17.90 3.32 -9.62
C LEU A 170 -18.94 3.49 -10.72
N ALA A 171 -20.21 3.32 -10.36
CA ALA A 171 -21.33 3.74 -11.20
C ALA A 171 -21.24 5.25 -11.48
N ASP A 172 -21.74 5.69 -12.64
CA ASP A 172 -21.56 7.08 -13.10
C ASP A 172 -22.09 8.11 -12.10
N ASP A 173 -23.27 7.87 -11.53
CA ASP A 173 -23.88 8.79 -10.55
C ASP A 173 -23.06 8.89 -9.27
N THR A 174 -22.56 7.75 -8.76
CA THR A 174 -21.70 7.71 -7.58
C THR A 174 -20.34 8.34 -7.85
N PHE A 175 -19.82 8.19 -9.06
CA PHE A 175 -18.55 8.80 -9.47
C PHE A 175 -18.64 10.32 -9.52
N ASN A 176 -19.70 10.88 -10.12
CA ASN A 176 -19.87 12.33 -10.20
C ASN A 176 -19.98 12.96 -8.81
N LEU A 177 -20.65 12.27 -7.90
CA LEU A 177 -20.69 12.66 -6.50
C LEU A 177 -19.31 12.59 -5.84
N ALA A 178 -18.59 11.47 -6.01
CA ALA A 178 -17.25 11.30 -5.46
C ALA A 178 -16.26 12.35 -6.01
N LYS A 179 -16.38 12.70 -7.30
CA LYS A 179 -15.62 13.76 -7.97
C LYS A 179 -15.88 15.10 -7.30
N LYS A 180 -17.14 15.52 -7.15
CA LYS A 180 -17.48 16.78 -6.46
C LYS A 180 -16.93 16.81 -5.03
N LYS A 181 -17.10 15.71 -4.28
CA LYS A 181 -16.59 15.63 -2.90
C LYS A 181 -15.06 15.64 -2.85
N SER A 182 -14.39 15.07 -3.85
CA SER A 182 -12.93 15.10 -3.93
C SER A 182 -12.38 16.51 -4.17
N LEU A 183 -13.09 17.37 -4.90
CA LEU A 183 -12.70 18.78 -5.09
C LEU A 183 -12.72 19.55 -3.77
N GLU A 184 -13.68 19.27 -2.89
CA GLU A 184 -13.72 19.84 -1.53
C GLU A 184 -12.48 19.40 -0.72
N ILE A 185 -12.13 18.10 -0.77
CA ILE A 185 -10.94 17.57 -0.08
C ILE A 185 -9.64 18.17 -0.66
N VAL A 186 -9.57 18.32 -1.99
CA VAL A 186 -8.43 18.96 -2.68
C VAL A 186 -8.30 20.42 -2.28
N GLN A 187 -9.42 21.13 -2.11
CA GLN A 187 -9.41 22.52 -1.66
C GLN A 187 -8.84 22.65 -0.24
N ASP A 188 -9.04 21.64 0.61
CA ASP A 188 -8.50 21.61 1.97
C ASP A 188 -7.02 21.18 2.02
N SER A 189 -6.57 20.32 1.10
CA SER A 189 -5.19 19.79 1.11
C SER A 189 -4.20 20.60 0.25
N LEU A 190 -4.67 21.29 -0.78
CA LEU A 190 -3.86 22.11 -1.68
C LEU A 190 -4.07 23.61 -1.42
N GLU A 191 -3.07 24.42 -1.78
CA GLU A 191 -3.24 25.87 -1.81
C GLU A 191 -4.23 26.22 -2.93
N SER A 192 -5.28 26.96 -2.62
CA SER A 192 -6.28 27.37 -3.62
C SER A 192 -6.38 28.89 -3.74
N LYS A 193 -6.63 29.37 -4.95
CA LYS A 193 -6.89 30.77 -5.26
C LYS A 193 -8.19 30.87 -6.05
N THR A 194 -9.08 31.76 -5.62
CA THR A 194 -10.31 32.07 -6.35
C THR A 194 -10.12 33.39 -7.10
N HIS A 195 -10.38 33.39 -8.40
CA HIS A 195 -10.36 34.59 -9.24
C HIS A 195 -11.69 35.32 -9.21
N LEU A 196 -11.71 36.60 -9.60
CA LEU A 196 -12.92 37.45 -9.59
C LEU A 196 -14.06 36.93 -10.49
N ASN A 197 -13.74 36.14 -11.51
CA ASN A 197 -14.73 35.48 -12.39
C ASN A 197 -15.34 34.21 -11.77
N GLY A 198 -14.93 33.81 -10.56
CA GLY A 198 -15.34 32.58 -9.88
C GLY A 198 -14.48 31.35 -10.18
N SER A 199 -13.52 31.39 -11.11
CA SER A 199 -12.65 30.25 -11.41
C SER A 199 -11.64 29.99 -10.30
N LYS A 200 -11.49 28.72 -9.91
CA LYS A 200 -10.52 28.30 -8.89
C LYS A 200 -9.27 27.71 -9.53
N GLU A 201 -8.13 28.02 -8.92
CA GLU A 201 -6.84 27.41 -9.22
C GLU A 201 -6.28 26.74 -7.96
N TYR A 202 -5.61 25.61 -8.15
CA TYR A 202 -5.02 24.79 -7.10
C TYR A 202 -3.52 24.66 -7.31
N LYS A 203 -2.76 24.69 -6.23
CA LYS A 203 -1.30 24.55 -6.21
C LYS A 203 -0.89 23.62 -5.08
N CYS A 204 0.08 22.74 -5.36
CA CYS A 204 0.66 21.92 -4.30
C CYS A 204 1.52 22.76 -3.34
N PRO A 205 1.37 22.60 -2.02
CA PRO A 205 2.26 23.21 -1.05
C PRO A 205 3.72 22.82 -1.30
N GLU A 206 4.65 23.77 -1.15
CA GLU A 206 6.06 23.57 -1.49
C GLU A 206 6.71 22.44 -0.67
N ILE A 207 6.38 22.34 0.62
CA ILE A 207 6.82 21.25 1.51
C ILE A 207 6.41 19.86 1.00
N LEU A 208 5.23 19.77 0.37
CA LEU A 208 4.67 18.51 -0.11
C LEU A 208 5.24 18.17 -1.49
N ALA A 209 5.47 19.19 -2.33
CA ALA A 209 6.15 19.05 -3.61
C ALA A 209 7.61 18.61 -3.44
N GLU A 210 8.32 19.09 -2.41
CA GLU A 210 9.70 18.70 -2.15
C GLU A 210 9.85 17.18 -1.89
N HIS A 211 8.86 16.57 -1.24
CA HIS A 211 8.80 15.13 -1.03
C HIS A 211 8.63 14.34 -2.34
N HIS A 212 8.07 14.96 -3.37
CA HIS A 212 7.85 14.38 -4.70
C HIS A 212 8.98 14.65 -5.70
N LYS A 213 10.07 15.35 -5.29
CA LYS A 213 11.25 15.56 -6.16
C LYS A 213 11.79 14.21 -6.67
N PRO A 214 12.04 14.07 -7.98
CA PRO A 214 12.62 12.85 -8.53
C PRO A 214 14.03 12.62 -7.96
N PHE A 215 14.39 11.34 -7.80
CA PHE A 215 15.66 10.96 -7.18
C PHE A 215 16.89 11.57 -7.86
N GLY A 216 16.88 11.65 -9.20
CA GLY A 216 17.97 12.27 -9.96
C GLY A 216 18.18 13.74 -9.63
N CYS A 217 17.10 14.49 -9.41
CA CYS A 217 17.16 15.90 -9.02
C CYS A 217 17.75 16.07 -7.61
N ARG A 218 17.35 15.23 -6.65
CA ARG A 218 17.93 15.25 -5.30
C ARG A 218 19.42 14.92 -5.31
N ILE A 219 19.82 13.94 -6.11
CA ILE A 219 21.25 13.62 -6.28
C ILE A 219 21.99 14.81 -6.87
N HIS A 220 21.43 15.43 -7.91
CA HIS A 220 22.04 16.60 -8.54
C HIS A 220 22.22 17.72 -7.50
N GLU A 221 21.14 18.15 -6.85
CA GLU A 221 21.17 19.17 -5.78
C GLU A 221 22.21 18.84 -4.69
N TRP A 222 22.28 17.58 -4.26
CA TRP A 222 23.29 17.11 -3.32
C TRP A 222 24.73 17.18 -3.88
N ILE A 223 24.95 16.76 -5.13
CA ILE A 223 26.25 16.83 -5.80
C ILE A 223 26.73 18.28 -5.90
N TYR A 224 25.87 19.23 -6.27
CA TYR A 224 26.25 20.64 -6.35
C TYR A 224 26.54 21.22 -4.96
N GLY A 225 25.75 20.86 -3.94
CA GLY A 225 26.02 21.24 -2.55
C GLY A 225 27.35 20.68 -2.02
N HIS A 226 27.80 19.54 -2.54
CA HIS A 226 29.00 18.83 -2.09
C HIS A 226 30.06 18.68 -3.17
N VAL A 227 30.15 19.61 -4.12
CA VAL A 227 31.01 19.49 -5.31
C VAL A 227 32.48 19.22 -4.95
N LEU A 228 33.02 19.90 -3.93
CA LEU A 228 34.40 19.72 -3.48
C LEU A 228 34.66 18.32 -2.93
N LEU A 229 33.69 17.76 -2.18
CA LEU A 229 33.79 16.41 -1.63
C LEU A 229 33.74 15.39 -2.76
N VAL A 230 32.75 15.52 -3.65
CA VAL A 230 32.57 14.63 -4.79
C VAL A 230 33.82 14.63 -5.67
N THR A 231 34.28 15.80 -6.12
CA THR A 231 35.51 15.91 -6.92
C THR A 231 36.71 15.34 -6.17
N GLY A 232 36.85 15.63 -4.87
CA GLY A 232 37.92 15.07 -4.04
C GLY A 232 37.91 13.55 -4.06
N VAL A 233 36.78 12.90 -3.77
CA VAL A 233 36.67 11.43 -3.78
C VAL A 233 37.00 10.86 -5.16
N PHE A 234 36.47 11.47 -6.23
CA PHE A 234 36.72 11.04 -7.60
C PHE A 234 38.18 11.22 -8.05
N THR A 235 38.96 12.10 -7.42
CA THR A 235 40.40 12.24 -7.72
C THR A 235 41.27 11.40 -6.78
N PHE A 236 41.00 11.43 -5.48
CA PHE A 236 41.83 10.78 -4.47
C PHE A 236 41.74 9.26 -4.56
N VAL A 237 40.54 8.70 -4.76
CA VAL A 237 40.36 7.24 -4.81
C VAL A 237 41.14 6.61 -5.98
N PRO A 238 41.04 7.10 -7.24
CA PRO A 238 41.87 6.58 -8.32
C PRO A 238 43.36 6.76 -8.09
N CYS A 239 43.80 7.90 -7.53
CA CYS A 239 45.21 8.11 -7.19
C CYS A 239 45.71 7.09 -6.17
N LEU A 240 44.91 6.80 -5.13
CA LEU A 240 45.24 5.80 -4.12
C LEU A 240 45.30 4.40 -4.74
N ILE A 241 44.30 4.02 -5.54
CA ILE A 241 44.26 2.73 -6.24
C ILE A 241 45.48 2.59 -7.16
N TRP A 242 45.82 3.62 -7.93
CA TRP A 242 46.97 3.63 -8.83
C TRP A 242 48.29 3.49 -8.06
N SER A 243 48.45 4.25 -6.96
CA SER A 243 49.65 4.16 -6.12
C SER A 243 49.81 2.77 -5.50
N PHE A 244 48.72 2.19 -4.98
CA PHE A 244 48.70 0.85 -4.43
C PHE A 244 49.02 -0.19 -5.49
N TRP A 245 48.46 -0.04 -6.70
CA TRP A 245 48.73 -0.92 -7.83
C TRP A 245 50.21 -0.88 -8.26
N ILE A 246 50.84 0.31 -8.25
CA ILE A 246 52.27 0.45 -8.51
C ILE A 246 53.10 -0.28 -7.45
N LEU A 247 52.79 -0.09 -6.16
CA LEU A 247 53.53 -0.74 -5.08
C LEU A 247 53.37 -2.26 -5.12
N TYR A 248 52.15 -2.73 -5.33
CA TYR A 248 51.84 -4.14 -5.47
C TYR A 248 52.59 -4.77 -6.66
N ARG A 249 52.60 -4.09 -7.82
CA ARG A 249 53.35 -4.55 -8.98
C ARG A 249 54.85 -4.61 -8.71
N LYS A 250 55.41 -3.63 -8.00
CA LYS A 250 56.83 -3.65 -7.60
C LYS A 250 57.16 -4.84 -6.72
N GLN A 251 56.32 -5.16 -5.73
CA GLN A 251 56.53 -6.30 -4.83
C GLN A 251 56.43 -7.66 -5.55
N ILE A 252 55.47 -7.81 -6.46
CA ILE A 252 55.37 -9.04 -7.28
C ILE A 252 56.62 -9.19 -8.15
N LEU A 253 57.07 -8.10 -8.78
CA LEU A 253 58.23 -8.13 -9.65
C LEU A 253 59.51 -8.47 -8.85
N SER A 254 59.70 -7.89 -7.66
CA SER A 254 60.87 -8.19 -6.82
C SER A 254 60.87 -9.66 -6.36
N SER A 255 59.75 -10.14 -5.82
CA SER A 255 59.65 -11.53 -5.35
C SER A 255 59.78 -12.56 -6.48
N ARG A 256 59.34 -12.23 -7.70
CA ARG A 256 59.56 -13.09 -8.88
C ARG A 256 61.01 -13.03 -9.36
N ALA A 257 61.64 -11.86 -9.32
CA ALA A 257 63.05 -11.70 -9.68
C ALA A 257 63.98 -12.46 -8.73
N GLU A 258 63.72 -12.42 -7.41
CA GLU A 258 64.48 -13.19 -6.42
C GLU A 258 64.43 -14.70 -6.69
N LYS A 259 63.25 -15.25 -7.00
CA LYS A 259 63.12 -16.68 -7.36
C LYS A 259 63.93 -17.05 -8.60
N ILE A 260 63.94 -16.18 -9.61
CA ILE A 260 64.73 -16.41 -10.82
C ILE A 260 66.22 -16.32 -10.48
N TYR A 261 66.63 -15.38 -9.63
CA TYR A 261 68.01 -15.25 -9.17
C TYR A 261 68.46 -16.49 -8.37
N GLU A 262 67.63 -17.05 -7.49
CA GLU A 262 67.91 -18.32 -6.79
C GLU A 262 68.13 -19.47 -7.79
N GLU A 263 67.26 -19.60 -8.80
CA GLU A 263 67.38 -20.63 -9.85
C GLU A 263 68.66 -20.46 -10.70
N VAL A 264 69.07 -19.21 -10.97
CA VAL A 264 70.36 -18.91 -11.61
C VAL A 264 71.53 -19.40 -10.74
N CYS A 265 71.47 -19.17 -9.42
CA CYS A 265 72.52 -19.59 -8.50
C CYS A 265 72.64 -21.12 -8.42
N GLU A 266 71.52 -21.84 -8.36
CA GLU A 266 71.50 -23.31 -8.37
C GLU A 266 72.14 -23.87 -9.65
N ILE A 267 71.77 -23.34 -10.82
CA ILE A 267 72.35 -23.76 -12.12
C ILE A 267 73.86 -23.48 -12.17
N LEU A 268 74.30 -22.35 -11.63
CA LEU A 268 75.71 -21.99 -11.58
C LEU A 268 76.51 -22.92 -10.66
N GLU A 269 75.96 -23.27 -9.50
CA GLU A 269 76.58 -24.20 -8.56
C GLU A 269 76.70 -25.61 -9.16
N ASP A 270 75.63 -26.12 -9.78
CA ASP A 270 75.61 -27.43 -10.44
C ASP A 270 76.65 -27.51 -11.57
N ASN A 271 76.73 -26.47 -12.40
CA ASN A 271 77.71 -26.42 -13.49
C ASN A 271 79.14 -26.33 -12.97
N ALA A 272 79.40 -25.52 -11.93
CA ALA A 272 80.72 -25.45 -11.31
C ALA A 272 81.17 -26.82 -10.75
N MET A 273 80.24 -27.59 -10.19
CA MET A 273 80.49 -28.95 -9.71
C MET A 273 80.77 -29.95 -10.84
N VAL A 274 80.12 -29.79 -12.00
CA VAL A 274 80.37 -30.62 -13.19
C VAL A 274 81.72 -30.31 -13.83
N VAL A 275 82.07 -29.03 -14.01
CA VAL A 275 83.37 -28.60 -14.56
C VAL A 275 84.51 -29.02 -13.63
N ARG A 276 84.33 -28.97 -12.31
CA ARG A 276 85.32 -29.49 -11.37
C ARG A 276 85.53 -31.00 -11.49
N ARG A 277 84.53 -31.75 -11.97
CA ARG A 277 84.54 -33.22 -12.07
C ARG A 277 84.97 -33.70 -13.47
N SER A 278 84.80 -32.88 -14.50
CA SER A 278 85.14 -33.14 -15.90
C SER A 278 86.14 -32.10 -16.39
N ASN A 279 87.36 -32.50 -16.75
CA ASN A 279 88.41 -31.61 -17.30
C ASN A 279 88.07 -31.02 -18.69
N GLU A 280 86.83 -31.20 -19.16
CA GLU A 280 86.26 -30.60 -20.36
C GLU A 280 85.00 -29.85 -19.94
N GLY A 281 85.10 -28.52 -19.84
CA GLY A 281 83.98 -27.62 -19.60
C GLY A 281 84.02 -26.49 -20.62
N GLU A 282 82.95 -26.31 -21.39
CA GLU A 282 82.85 -25.16 -22.30
C GLU A 282 82.65 -23.85 -21.50
N PRO A 283 83.35 -22.76 -21.88
CA PRO A 283 83.21 -21.46 -21.22
C PRO A 283 81.83 -20.85 -21.52
N TRP A 284 81.15 -20.39 -20.48
CA TRP A 284 79.73 -20.05 -20.50
C TRP A 284 79.44 -18.73 -21.28
N ILE A 285 78.41 -18.70 -22.16
CA ILE A 285 77.88 -17.49 -22.83
C ILE A 285 76.42 -17.27 -22.38
N VAL A 286 76.19 -16.49 -21.31
CA VAL A 286 75.00 -16.80 -20.46
C VAL A 286 74.00 -15.69 -20.19
N THR A 287 74.12 -14.51 -20.79
CA THR A 287 73.05 -13.52 -20.57
C THR A 287 71.80 -13.75 -21.42
N SER A 288 71.92 -14.29 -22.65
CA SER A 288 70.76 -14.50 -23.54
C SER A 288 70.11 -15.87 -23.40
N TRP A 289 70.89 -16.96 -23.33
CA TRP A 289 70.37 -18.33 -23.24
C TRP A 289 69.68 -18.60 -21.91
N LEU A 290 70.27 -18.16 -20.79
CA LEU A 290 69.70 -18.37 -19.46
C LEU A 290 68.38 -17.64 -19.28
N ARG A 291 68.30 -16.42 -19.81
CA ARG A 291 67.06 -15.65 -19.86
C ARG A 291 65.95 -16.41 -20.58
N ASP A 292 66.26 -17.02 -21.72
CA ASP A 292 65.27 -17.70 -22.54
C ASP A 292 64.86 -19.07 -21.95
N HIS A 293 65.73 -19.69 -21.14
CA HIS A 293 65.45 -20.92 -20.40
C HIS A 293 64.62 -20.69 -19.12
N LEU A 294 64.93 -19.63 -18.36
CA LEU A 294 64.30 -19.33 -17.07
C LEU A 294 62.98 -18.53 -17.19
N LEU A 295 62.85 -17.67 -18.19
CA LEU A 295 61.65 -16.85 -18.36
C LEU A 295 60.57 -17.55 -19.19
N LEU A 296 59.34 -17.56 -18.67
CA LEU A 296 58.17 -17.98 -19.46
C LEU A 296 57.97 -17.05 -20.67
N PRO A 297 57.39 -17.54 -21.79
CA PRO A 297 57.16 -16.73 -23.00
C PRO A 297 56.38 -15.43 -22.76
N LYS A 298 55.52 -15.38 -21.73
CA LYS A 298 54.79 -14.17 -21.32
C LYS A 298 55.66 -13.20 -20.51
N GLU A 299 56.59 -13.72 -19.70
CA GLU A 299 57.48 -12.94 -18.83
C GLU A 299 58.64 -12.31 -19.60
N ARG A 300 59.04 -12.89 -20.75
CA ARG A 300 60.05 -12.31 -21.64
C ARG A 300 59.70 -10.93 -22.20
N LYS A 301 58.42 -10.55 -22.19
CA LYS A 301 57.96 -9.21 -22.59
C LYS A 301 58.13 -8.17 -21.48
N ASP A 302 58.27 -8.60 -20.22
CA ASP A 302 58.45 -7.70 -19.10
C ASP A 302 59.95 -7.40 -18.90
N THR A 303 60.43 -6.40 -19.64
CA THR A 303 61.83 -5.94 -19.56
C THR A 303 62.21 -5.46 -18.16
N ALA A 304 61.25 -5.04 -17.33
CA ALA A 304 61.53 -4.61 -15.97
C ALA A 304 61.86 -5.79 -15.04
N LEU A 305 61.30 -6.98 -15.29
CA LEU A 305 61.59 -8.19 -14.52
C LEU A 305 63.04 -8.63 -14.71
N TRP A 306 63.47 -8.77 -15.96
CA TRP A 306 64.84 -9.18 -16.28
C TRP A 306 65.87 -8.15 -15.80
N LYS A 307 65.57 -6.85 -15.95
CA LYS A 307 66.42 -5.79 -15.43
C LYS A 307 66.63 -5.90 -13.91
N LYS A 308 65.58 -6.26 -13.16
CA LYS A 308 65.69 -6.45 -11.71
C LYS A 308 66.54 -7.67 -11.34
N VAL A 309 66.44 -8.76 -12.11
CA VAL A 309 67.31 -9.95 -11.95
C VAL A 309 68.77 -9.60 -12.23
N GLU A 310 69.03 -8.84 -13.29
CA GLU A 310 70.38 -8.38 -13.65
C GLU A 310 70.99 -7.49 -12.56
N GLU A 311 70.19 -6.60 -11.95
CA GLU A 311 70.61 -5.82 -10.77
C GLU A 311 71.02 -6.74 -9.60
N LEU A 312 70.23 -7.78 -9.28
CA LEU A 312 70.55 -8.72 -8.20
C LEU A 312 71.84 -9.51 -8.47
N ILE A 313 72.06 -9.94 -9.72
CA ILE A 313 73.28 -10.66 -10.12
C ILE A 313 74.52 -9.75 -10.05
N GLN A 314 74.38 -8.47 -10.43
CA GLN A 314 75.49 -7.50 -10.36
C GLN A 314 75.84 -7.10 -8.92
N GLU A 315 74.86 -7.06 -8.04
CA GLU A 315 75.07 -6.82 -6.60
C GLU A 315 75.80 -7.99 -5.93
N ASP A 316 75.70 -9.20 -6.48
CA ASP A 316 76.39 -10.37 -5.96
C ASP A 316 77.86 -10.47 -6.46
N SER A 317 78.76 -10.03 -5.58
CA SER A 317 80.21 -10.07 -5.78
C SER A 317 80.80 -11.48 -5.99
N ALA A 318 80.09 -12.56 -5.62
CA ALA A 318 80.57 -13.92 -5.81
C ALA A 318 80.47 -14.38 -7.27
N LEU A 319 79.41 -13.98 -7.97
CA LEU A 319 79.11 -14.39 -9.35
C LEU A 319 79.91 -13.58 -10.38
N THR A 320 80.16 -12.30 -10.11
CA THR A 320 80.97 -11.43 -10.98
C THR A 320 82.42 -11.91 -11.09
N ASN A 321 82.98 -12.52 -10.04
CA ASN A 321 84.32 -13.11 -10.09
C ASN A 321 84.36 -14.39 -10.94
N THR A 322 83.29 -15.21 -10.95
CA THR A 322 83.21 -16.42 -11.78
C THR A 322 83.02 -16.15 -13.28
N GLN A 323 82.55 -14.96 -13.67
CA GLN A 323 82.47 -14.54 -15.08
C GLN A 323 83.84 -14.16 -15.68
N SER A 324 84.86 -13.95 -14.85
CA SER A 324 86.20 -13.48 -15.26
C SER A 324 87.24 -14.59 -15.42
N LEU A 325 86.82 -15.86 -15.33
CA LEU A 325 87.67 -17.04 -15.37
C LEU A 325 87.44 -17.89 -16.63
#